data_AF-A0A7C8MD11-F1
#
_entry.id   AF-A0A7C8MD11-F1
#
_cell.length_a   1.000
_cell.length_b   1.000
_cell.length_c   1.000
_cell.angle_alpha   90.00
_cell.angle_beta   90.00
_cell.angle_gamma   90.00
#
_symmetry.space_group_name_H-M   'P 1'
#
loop_
_entity.id
_entity.type
_entity.pdbx_description
1 polymer ?
#
loop_
_entity_poly.entity_id
_entity_poly.type
_entity_poly.pdbx_seq_one_letter_code
_entity_poly.pdbx_strand_id
1 'polypeptide(L)'
;MRKDRVKPTDYPVLPFHLIRSAQLVSSIIVAGIMSYFLWQLKQDHYRLPWTFILLLAVSLLTILSLTTTIVLHCFHGLNVSVNLLINSIIVILWSVSLILLSWWSSGTLSHVCNRDSWEDETGVAVCRAYKALFSFTLVGVASTLAALVLDIHTQRTVRRRGRFTQLQRMDDLQNMDNKGAPSVPGGVLGAESNPNPAARNPRQRGGEGYAVPHEQFAYNDDIAYQGAGGRRSLGAR
;
A
#
# COMPACT_ATOMS: atom_id res chain seq x y z
N MET A 1 -22.20 -11.08 19.32
CA MET A 1 -21.49 -11.09 18.02
C MET A 1 -20.32 -10.13 18.10
N ARG A 2 -19.09 -10.65 18.15
CA ARG A 2 -17.86 -9.85 18.20
C ARG A 2 -17.69 -9.22 16.81
N LYS A 3 -17.88 -7.90 16.73
CA LYS A 3 -17.62 -7.14 15.50
C LYS A 3 -16.11 -7.14 15.33
N ASP A 4 -15.61 -8.06 14.51
CA ASP A 4 -14.19 -8.08 14.16
C ASP A 4 -13.84 -6.69 13.62
N ARG A 5 -13.04 -5.96 14.40
CA ARG A 5 -12.46 -4.69 13.97
C ARG A 5 -11.37 -5.03 12.96
N VAL A 6 -11.78 -5.44 11.78
CA VAL A 6 -10.92 -5.44 10.60
C VAL A 6 -10.53 -3.98 10.40
N LYS A 7 -9.23 -3.68 10.49
CA LYS A 7 -8.73 -2.32 10.22
C LYS A 7 -9.28 -1.87 8.87
N PRO A 8 -9.92 -0.70 8.76
CA PRO A 8 -10.35 -0.16 7.49
C PRO A 8 -9.19 -0.16 6.51
N THR A 9 -9.40 -0.79 5.36
CA THR A 9 -8.42 -0.89 4.29
C THR A 9 -8.12 0.53 3.80
N ASP A 10 -6.91 1.04 4.03
CA ASP A 10 -6.48 2.40 3.66
C ASP A 10 -6.34 2.63 2.14
N TYR A 11 -6.70 1.63 1.32
CA TYR A 11 -6.60 1.72 -0.14
C TYR A 11 -7.82 2.45 -0.71
N PRO A 12 -7.63 3.41 -1.63
CA PRO A 12 -8.74 3.95 -2.41
C PRO A 12 -9.35 2.81 -3.25
N VAL A 13 -10.63 2.51 -2.99
CA VAL A 13 -11.32 1.29 -3.44
C VAL A 13 -11.31 1.17 -4.97
N LEU A 14 -11.56 2.27 -5.67
CA LEU A 14 -11.70 2.30 -7.13
C LEU A 14 -10.39 1.98 -7.88
N PRO A 15 -9.26 2.68 -7.67
CA PRO A 15 -8.00 2.38 -8.37
C PRO A 15 -7.45 1.01 -7.99
N PHE A 16 -7.67 0.54 -6.76
CA PHE A 16 -7.21 -0.77 -6.33
C PHE A 16 -7.85 -1.89 -7.17
N HIS A 17 -9.18 -1.89 -7.31
CA HIS A 17 -9.86 -2.92 -8.09
C HIS A 17 -9.59 -2.79 -9.58
N LEU A 18 -9.56 -1.57 -10.13
CA LEU A 18 -9.28 -1.36 -11.55
C LEU A 18 -7.91 -1.92 -11.97
N ILE A 19 -6.86 -1.58 -11.20
CA ILE A 19 -5.50 -2.04 -11.49
C ILE A 19 -5.40 -3.57 -11.38
N ARG A 20 -5.99 -4.16 -10.34
CA ARG A 20 -5.99 -5.61 -10.12
C ARG A 20 -6.78 -6.35 -11.21
N SER A 21 -7.91 -5.80 -11.67
CA SER A 21 -8.69 -6.35 -12.78
C SER A 21 -7.91 -6.29 -14.09
N ALA A 22 -7.26 -5.16 -14.40
CA ALA A 22 -6.42 -5.03 -15.60
C ALA A 22 -5.25 -6.03 -15.59
N GLN A 23 -4.60 -6.19 -14.44
CA GLN A 23 -3.56 -7.17 -14.22
C GLN A 23 -4.08 -8.59 -14.46
N LEU A 24 -5.21 -8.96 -13.85
CA LEU A 24 -5.82 -10.28 -14.02
C LEU A 24 -6.19 -10.58 -15.49
N VAL A 25 -6.85 -9.63 -16.17
CA VAL A 25 -7.25 -9.79 -17.57
C VAL A 25 -6.03 -9.96 -18.46
N SER A 26 -4.98 -9.13 -18.28
CA SER A 26 -3.73 -9.27 -19.03
C SER A 26 -3.09 -10.65 -18.82
N SER A 27 -3.02 -11.13 -17.56
CA SER A 27 -2.44 -12.43 -17.24
C SER A 27 -3.21 -13.58 -17.84
N ILE A 28 -4.54 -13.55 -17.81
CA ILE A 28 -5.39 -14.60 -18.41
C ILE A 28 -5.16 -14.67 -19.92
N ILE A 29 -5.17 -13.52 -20.61
CA ILE A 29 -5.01 -13.48 -22.07
C ILE A 29 -3.61 -13.98 -22.47
N VAL A 30 -2.55 -13.49 -21.80
CA VAL A 30 -1.17 -13.93 -22.05
C VAL A 30 -1.01 -15.42 -21.76
N ALA A 31 -1.56 -15.93 -20.65
CA ALA A 31 -1.54 -17.35 -20.32
C ALA A 31 -2.26 -18.19 -21.38
N GLY A 32 -3.42 -17.74 -21.86
CA GLY A 32 -4.19 -18.41 -22.90
C GLY A 32 -3.44 -18.51 -24.23
N ILE A 33 -2.92 -17.39 -24.73
CA ILE A 33 -2.15 -17.36 -25.99
C ILE A 33 -0.88 -18.23 -25.88
N MET A 34 -0.14 -18.12 -24.77
CA MET A 34 1.06 -18.92 -24.55
C MET A 34 0.77 -20.41 -24.43
N SER A 35 -0.30 -20.77 -23.72
CA SER A 35 -0.71 -22.18 -23.59
C SER A 35 -1.07 -22.78 -24.93
N TYR A 36 -1.79 -22.02 -25.77
CA TYR A 36 -2.11 -22.42 -27.14
C TYR A 36 -0.83 -22.65 -27.98
N PHE A 37 0.11 -21.70 -27.98
CA PHE A 37 1.36 -21.85 -28.74
C PHE A 37 2.21 -23.02 -28.24
N LEU A 38 2.35 -23.20 -26.92
CA LEU A 38 3.11 -24.32 -26.36
C LEU A 38 2.44 -25.67 -26.67
N TRP A 39 1.12 -25.72 -26.66
CA TRP A 39 0.38 -26.93 -27.04
C TRP A 39 0.60 -27.28 -28.51
N GLN A 40 0.52 -26.30 -29.40
CA GLN A 40 0.77 -26.49 -30.83
C GLN A 40 2.21 -26.96 -31.09
N LEU A 41 3.21 -26.27 -30.54
CA LEU A 41 4.63 -26.63 -30.69
C LEU A 41 4.95 -28.02 -30.14
N LYS A 42 4.25 -28.43 -29.09
CA LYS A 42 4.40 -29.78 -28.52
C LYS A 42 3.82 -30.85 -29.45
N GLN A 43 2.68 -30.60 -30.09
CA GLN A 43 2.11 -31.53 -31.08
C GLN A 43 3.04 -31.71 -32.28
N ASP A 44 3.68 -30.63 -32.70
CA ASP A 44 4.58 -30.61 -33.85
C ASP A 44 6.03 -31.05 -33.49
N HIS A 45 6.26 -31.55 -32.27
CA HIS A 45 7.54 -32.03 -31.76
C HIS A 45 8.71 -31.03 -31.84
N TYR A 46 8.40 -29.73 -31.86
CA TYR A 46 9.42 -28.68 -31.85
C TYR A 46 9.98 -28.42 -30.45
N ARG A 47 11.21 -27.89 -30.39
CA ARG A 47 11.81 -27.43 -29.13
C ARG A 47 11.08 -26.19 -28.64
N LEU A 48 10.66 -26.20 -27.38
CA LEU A 48 9.93 -25.10 -26.77
C LEU A 48 10.88 -23.92 -26.50
N PRO A 49 10.58 -22.71 -27.03
CA PRO A 49 11.34 -21.51 -26.72
C PRO A 49 11.25 -21.19 -25.22
N TRP A 50 12.39 -20.98 -24.57
CA TRP A 50 12.42 -20.69 -23.13
C TRP A 50 11.69 -19.38 -22.78
N THR A 51 11.66 -18.42 -23.72
CA THR A 51 10.90 -17.17 -23.63
C THR A 51 9.41 -17.39 -23.41
N PHE A 52 8.81 -18.39 -24.07
CA PHE A 52 7.37 -18.67 -24.00
C PHE A 52 7.02 -19.33 -22.68
N ILE A 53 7.89 -20.22 -22.19
CA ILE A 53 7.77 -20.83 -20.87
C ILE A 53 7.85 -19.76 -19.78
N LEU A 54 8.78 -18.81 -19.91
CA LEU A 54 8.91 -17.70 -18.98
C LEU A 54 7.64 -16.84 -18.97
N LEU A 55 7.13 -16.39 -20.13
CA LEU A 55 5.89 -15.61 -20.22
C LEU A 55 4.70 -16.34 -19.59
N LEU A 56 4.56 -17.63 -19.86
CA LEU A 56 3.52 -18.46 -19.24
C LEU A 56 3.69 -18.52 -17.71
N ALA A 57 4.90 -18.82 -17.23
CA ALA A 57 5.17 -18.90 -15.79
C ALA A 57 4.89 -17.57 -15.07
N VAL A 58 5.27 -16.44 -15.65
CA VAL A 58 5.00 -15.11 -15.10
C VAL A 58 3.50 -14.81 -15.05
N SER A 59 2.77 -15.16 -16.12
CA SER A 59 1.32 -14.98 -16.15
C SER A 59 0.59 -15.85 -15.10
N LEU A 60 0.98 -17.11 -14.93
CA LEU A 60 0.42 -18.02 -13.92
C LEU A 60 0.80 -17.60 -12.50
N LEU A 61 2.05 -17.20 -12.28
CA LEU A 61 2.50 -16.67 -10.98
C LEU A 61 1.72 -15.41 -10.60
N THR A 62 1.39 -14.57 -11.58
CA THR A 62 0.58 -13.37 -11.36
C THR A 62 -0.86 -13.74 -10.95
N ILE A 63 -1.49 -14.70 -11.63
CA ILE A 63 -2.82 -15.21 -11.26
C ILE A 63 -2.78 -15.79 -9.84
N LEU A 64 -1.80 -16.65 -9.54
CA LEU A 64 -1.64 -17.26 -8.22
C LEU A 64 -1.39 -16.22 -7.13
N SER A 65 -0.60 -15.19 -7.42
CA SER A 65 -0.35 -14.09 -6.49
C SER A 65 -1.62 -13.30 -6.21
N LEU A 66 -2.41 -12.98 -7.25
CA LEU A 66 -3.69 -12.28 -7.11
C LEU A 66 -4.70 -13.11 -6.32
N THR A 67 -4.83 -14.41 -6.59
CA THR A 67 -5.73 -15.28 -5.82
C THR A 67 -5.29 -15.41 -4.37
N THR A 68 -4.00 -15.61 -4.11
CA THR A 68 -3.45 -15.73 -2.76
C THR A 68 -3.64 -14.44 -1.97
N THR A 69 -3.42 -13.27 -2.60
CA THR A 69 -3.61 -11.97 -1.94
C THR A 69 -5.08 -11.70 -1.63
N ILE A 70 -6.02 -12.06 -2.52
CA ILE A 70 -7.46 -11.98 -2.26
C ILE A 70 -7.84 -12.87 -1.07
N VAL A 71 -7.41 -14.14 -1.06
CA VAL A 71 -7.68 -15.10 0.02
C VAL A 71 -7.14 -14.57 1.35
N LEU A 72 -5.88 -14.15 1.39
CA LEU A 72 -5.27 -13.61 2.61
C LEU A 72 -5.96 -12.33 3.10
N HIS A 73 -6.44 -11.49 2.17
CA HIS A 73 -7.22 -10.30 2.52
C HIS A 73 -8.56 -10.66 3.19
N CYS A 74 -9.21 -11.74 2.75
CA CYS A 74 -10.46 -12.22 3.34
C CYS A 74 -10.28 -12.88 4.71
N PHE A 75 -9.18 -13.63 4.94
CA PHE A 75 -9.07 -14.51 6.13
C PHE A 75 -8.15 -14.02 7.25
N HIS A 76 -7.00 -13.37 6.96
CA HIS A 76 -5.95 -13.20 7.98
C HIS A 76 -5.37 -11.77 8.10
N GLY A 77 -5.81 -10.83 7.27
CA GLY A 77 -5.22 -9.50 7.20
C GLY A 77 -3.88 -9.53 6.46
N LEU A 78 -3.75 -8.71 5.43
CA LEU A 78 -2.61 -8.79 4.51
C LEU A 78 -1.34 -8.17 5.13
N ASN A 79 -0.23 -8.91 5.16
CA ASN A 79 1.08 -8.32 5.47
C ASN A 79 1.54 -7.47 4.27
N VAL A 80 1.49 -6.14 4.43
CA VAL A 80 1.85 -5.15 3.41
C VAL A 80 3.26 -5.38 2.86
N SER A 81 4.20 -5.83 3.68
CA SER A 81 5.59 -6.08 3.24
C SER A 81 5.71 -7.29 2.31
N VAL A 82 4.95 -8.36 2.56
CA VAL A 82 4.95 -9.56 1.71
C VAL A 82 4.32 -9.25 0.35
N ASN A 83 3.20 -8.53 0.34
CA ASN A 83 2.54 -8.12 -0.90
C ASN A 83 3.46 -7.21 -1.75
N LEU A 84 4.16 -6.27 -1.12
CA LEU A 84 5.13 -5.41 -1.82
C LEU A 84 6.29 -6.21 -2.41
N LEU A 85 6.84 -7.17 -1.67
CA LEU A 85 7.91 -8.05 -2.15
C LEU A 85 7.45 -8.86 -3.38
N ILE A 86 6.27 -9.49 -3.29
CA ILE A 86 5.72 -10.29 -4.38
C ILE A 86 5.44 -9.43 -5.62
N ASN A 87 4.79 -8.27 -5.47
CA ASN A 87 4.53 -7.39 -6.60
C ASN A 87 5.84 -6.84 -7.21
N SER A 88 6.89 -6.62 -6.40
CA SER A 88 8.21 -6.21 -6.90
C SER A 88 8.85 -7.29 -7.78
N ILE A 89 8.83 -8.54 -7.33
CA ILE A 89 9.35 -9.68 -8.11
C ILE A 89 8.56 -9.83 -9.42
N ILE A 90 7.23 -9.73 -9.35
CA ILE A 90 6.34 -9.83 -10.52
C ILE A 90 6.65 -8.72 -11.54
N VAL A 91 6.86 -7.48 -11.11
CA VAL A 91 7.22 -6.37 -12.02
C VAL A 91 8.53 -6.64 -12.74
N ILE A 92 9.56 -7.13 -12.04
CA ILE A 92 10.85 -7.47 -12.63
C ILE A 92 10.64 -8.57 -13.69
N LEU A 93 9.92 -9.62 -13.33
CA LEU A 93 9.64 -10.74 -14.24
C LEU A 93 8.85 -10.31 -15.48
N TRP A 94 7.81 -9.47 -15.33
CA TRP A 94 7.07 -8.91 -16.46
C TRP A 94 7.94 -8.02 -17.36
N SER A 95 8.83 -7.22 -16.75
CA SER A 95 9.76 -6.35 -17.50
C SER A 95 10.75 -7.16 -18.32
N VAL A 96 11.37 -8.19 -17.71
CA VAL A 96 12.25 -9.13 -18.42
C VAL A 96 11.48 -9.83 -19.54
N SER A 97 10.26 -10.29 -19.28
CA SER A 97 9.40 -10.92 -20.29
C SER A 97 9.15 -9.99 -21.47
N LEU A 98 8.81 -8.71 -21.21
CA LEU A 98 8.55 -7.71 -22.25
C LEU A 98 9.81 -7.44 -23.08
N ILE A 99 10.97 -7.29 -22.45
CA ILE A 99 12.24 -7.05 -23.16
C ILE A 99 12.57 -8.24 -24.07
N LEU A 100 12.50 -9.47 -23.54
CA LEU A 100 12.78 -10.68 -24.32
C LEU A 100 11.76 -10.86 -25.46
N LEU A 101 10.48 -10.61 -25.19
CA LEU A 101 9.42 -10.67 -26.20
C LEU A 101 9.65 -9.63 -27.30
N SER A 102 9.97 -8.39 -26.92
CA SER A 102 10.25 -7.30 -27.87
C SER A 102 11.41 -7.64 -28.79
N TRP A 103 12.49 -8.20 -28.24
CA TRP A 103 13.66 -8.59 -29.01
C TRP A 103 13.32 -9.72 -29.99
N TRP A 104 12.68 -10.78 -29.49
CA TRP A 104 12.38 -11.98 -30.28
C TRP A 104 11.33 -11.72 -31.38
N SER A 105 10.33 -10.88 -31.08
CA SER A 105 9.21 -10.58 -32.00
C SER A 105 9.39 -9.29 -32.82
N SER A 106 10.57 -8.66 -32.76
CA SER A 106 10.84 -7.37 -33.43
C SER A 106 10.51 -7.38 -34.93
N GLY A 107 10.86 -8.45 -35.65
CA GLY A 107 10.49 -8.63 -37.05
C GLY A 107 8.98 -8.79 -37.26
N THR A 108 8.32 -9.64 -36.48
CA THR A 108 6.85 -9.85 -36.58
C THR A 108 6.06 -8.57 -36.27
N LEU A 109 6.56 -7.73 -35.36
CA LEU A 109 5.91 -6.48 -34.95
C LEU A 109 6.00 -5.37 -36.01
N SER A 110 7.10 -5.32 -36.77
CA SER A 110 7.32 -4.27 -37.78
C SER A 110 6.49 -4.45 -39.04
N HIS A 111 6.05 -5.68 -39.35
CA HIS A 111 5.25 -5.98 -40.53
C HIS A 111 3.74 -5.89 -40.30
N VAL A 112 2.98 -5.61 -41.36
CA VAL A 112 1.51 -5.61 -41.35
C VAL A 112 1.02 -7.07 -41.38
N CYS A 113 -0.04 -7.37 -40.62
CA CYS A 113 -0.65 -8.69 -40.63
C CYS A 113 -1.65 -8.79 -41.80
N ASN A 114 -1.15 -8.93 -43.03
CA ASN A 114 -1.94 -9.17 -44.24
C ASN A 114 -1.44 -10.42 -45.00
N ARG A 115 -2.26 -10.93 -45.92
CA ARG A 115 -1.90 -12.08 -46.77
C ARG A 115 -0.68 -11.82 -47.64
N ASP A 116 -0.47 -10.57 -48.06
CA ASP A 116 0.67 -10.22 -48.91
C ASP A 116 2.02 -10.42 -48.19
N SER A 117 2.06 -10.32 -46.86
CA SER A 117 3.28 -10.50 -46.07
C SER A 117 3.41 -11.88 -45.41
N TRP A 118 2.29 -12.59 -45.21
CA TRP A 118 2.24 -13.85 -44.45
C TRP A 118 1.77 -15.06 -45.27
N GLU A 119 1.45 -14.87 -46.56
CA GLU A 119 1.05 -15.83 -47.60
C GLU A 119 -0.22 -16.65 -47.32
N ASP A 120 -0.53 -16.94 -46.05
CA ASP A 120 -1.65 -17.78 -45.60
C ASP A 120 -2.46 -17.12 -44.46
N GLU A 121 -3.74 -17.53 -44.31
CA GLU A 121 -4.62 -17.06 -43.23
C GLU A 121 -4.11 -17.45 -41.85
N THR A 122 -3.48 -18.62 -41.74
CA THR A 122 -2.85 -19.12 -40.52
C THR A 122 -1.73 -18.18 -40.08
N GLY A 123 -0.88 -17.74 -41.01
CA GLY A 123 0.19 -16.78 -40.75
C GLY A 123 -0.34 -15.42 -40.26
N VAL A 124 -1.42 -14.93 -40.87
CA VAL A 124 -2.09 -13.69 -40.44
C VAL A 124 -2.65 -13.83 -39.01
N ALA A 125 -3.27 -14.97 -38.68
CA ALA A 125 -3.79 -15.21 -37.32
C ALA A 125 -2.66 -15.24 -36.27
N VAL A 126 -1.54 -15.89 -36.59
CA VAL A 126 -0.34 -15.93 -35.73
C VAL A 126 0.24 -14.52 -35.53
N CYS A 127 0.36 -13.73 -36.61
CA CYS A 127 0.80 -12.33 -36.52
C CYS A 127 -0.08 -11.50 -35.57
N ARG A 128 -1.40 -11.62 -35.69
CA ARG A 128 -2.35 -10.93 -34.80
C ARG A 128 -2.21 -11.38 -33.35
N ALA A 129 -2.01 -12.67 -33.11
CA ALA A 129 -1.78 -13.21 -31.79
C ALA A 129 -0.50 -12.67 -31.15
N TYR A 130 0.60 -12.52 -31.89
CA TYR A 130 1.82 -11.88 -31.39
C TYR A 130 1.62 -10.41 -31.03
N LYS A 131 0.88 -9.65 -31.84
CA LYS A 131 0.58 -8.23 -31.54
C LYS A 131 -0.33 -8.09 -30.33
N ALA A 132 -1.32 -8.96 -30.19
CA ALA A 132 -2.18 -9.02 -29.01
C ALA A 132 -1.34 -9.37 -27.77
N LEU A 133 -0.53 -10.42 -27.85
CA LEU A 133 0.38 -10.84 -26.79
C LEU A 133 1.27 -9.69 -26.33
N PHE A 134 1.95 -9.00 -27.26
CA PHE A 134 2.79 -7.85 -26.95
C PHE A 134 2.02 -6.74 -26.22
N SER A 135 0.84 -6.40 -26.72
CA SER A 135 -0.01 -5.35 -26.13
C SER A 135 -0.46 -5.71 -24.72
N PHE A 136 -0.93 -6.95 -24.50
CA PHE A 136 -1.34 -7.41 -23.18
C PHE A 136 -0.16 -7.60 -22.23
N THR A 137 1.03 -7.96 -22.72
CA THR A 137 2.25 -7.95 -21.91
C THR A 137 2.62 -6.54 -21.46
N LEU A 138 2.49 -5.53 -22.33
CA LEU A 138 2.72 -4.13 -21.98
C LEU A 138 1.70 -3.64 -20.95
N VAL A 139 0.42 -3.99 -21.10
CA VAL A 139 -0.62 -3.72 -20.09
C VAL A 139 -0.32 -4.43 -18.76
N GLY A 140 0.20 -5.66 -18.81
CA GLY A 140 0.64 -6.41 -17.64
C GLY A 140 1.77 -5.69 -16.89
N VAL A 141 2.79 -5.20 -17.60
CA VAL A 141 3.88 -4.37 -17.02
C VAL A 141 3.32 -3.09 -16.42
N ALA A 142 2.49 -2.34 -17.17
CA ALA A 142 1.96 -1.07 -16.72
C ALA A 142 1.07 -1.22 -15.48
N SER A 143 0.18 -2.22 -15.47
CA SER A 143 -0.71 -2.50 -14.34
C SER A 143 0.04 -3.00 -13.10
N THR A 144 1.02 -3.89 -13.27
CA THR A 144 1.87 -4.35 -12.15
C THR A 144 2.72 -3.23 -11.57
N LEU A 145 3.25 -2.34 -12.40
CA LEU A 145 3.98 -1.15 -11.95
C LEU A 145 3.07 -0.19 -11.18
N ALA A 146 1.86 0.07 -11.69
CA ALA A 146 0.86 0.89 -11.00
C ALA A 146 0.47 0.29 -9.65
N ALA A 147 0.30 -1.04 -9.58
CA ALA A 147 0.02 -1.75 -8.32
C ALA A 147 1.17 -1.58 -7.32
N LEU A 148 2.43 -1.72 -7.78
CA LEU A 148 3.61 -1.54 -6.94
C LEU A 148 3.71 -0.10 -6.39
N VAL A 149 3.43 0.91 -7.23
CA VAL A 149 3.41 2.32 -6.80
C VAL A 149 2.34 2.55 -5.73
N LEU A 150 1.15 1.98 -5.91
CA LEU A 150 0.06 2.05 -4.93
C LEU A 150 0.43 1.36 -3.61
N ASP A 151 1.09 0.21 -3.67
CA ASP A 151 1.60 -0.51 -2.50
C ASP A 151 2.66 0.31 -1.74
N ILE A 152 3.59 0.94 -2.45
CA ILE A 152 4.62 1.83 -1.87
C ILE A 152 3.96 3.04 -1.20
N HIS A 153 3.00 3.68 -1.87
CA HIS A 153 2.28 4.83 -1.33
C HIS A 153 1.54 4.46 -0.05
N THR A 154 0.86 3.32 -0.05
CA THR A 154 0.13 2.83 1.12
C THR A 154 1.07 2.45 2.25
N GLN A 155 2.18 1.78 1.96
CA GLN A 155 3.19 1.45 2.97
C GLN A 155 3.78 2.71 3.62
N ARG A 156 4.07 3.76 2.84
CA ARG A 156 4.55 5.06 3.35
C ARG A 156 3.50 5.71 4.25
N THR A 157 2.22 5.66 3.87
CA THR A 157 1.11 6.21 4.64
C THR A 157 0.93 5.48 5.97
N VAL A 158 0.94 4.15 5.95
CA VAL A 158 0.86 3.31 7.16
C VAL A 158 2.05 3.55 8.09
N ARG A 159 3.29 3.64 7.55
CA ARG A 159 4.48 3.95 8.35
C ARG A 159 4.41 5.34 9.00
N ARG A 160 3.88 6.34 8.29
CA ARG A 160 3.67 7.69 8.83
C ARG A 160 2.64 7.67 9.97
N ARG A 161 1.47 7.05 9.76
CA ARG A 161 0.41 6.93 10.79
C ARG A 161 0.86 6.11 12.00
N GLY A 162 1.58 5.02 11.80
CA GLY A 162 2.12 4.19 12.87
C GLY A 162 3.10 4.95 13.79
N ARG A 163 3.92 5.87 13.23
CA ARG A 163 4.78 6.75 14.04
C ARG A 163 3.97 7.68 14.94
N PHE A 164 2.87 8.26 14.44
CA PHE A 164 2.03 9.14 15.27
C PHE A 164 1.31 8.38 16.39
N THR A 165 0.81 7.17 16.14
CA THR A 165 0.22 6.35 17.20
C THR A 165 1.24 5.91 18.26
N GLN A 166 2.48 5.64 17.84
CA GLN A 166 3.55 5.29 18.78
C GLN A 166 3.95 6.48 19.67
N LEU A 167 4.06 7.68 19.09
CA LEU A 167 4.34 8.91 19.85
C LEU A 167 3.20 9.22 20.83
N GLN A 168 1.95 9.18 20.40
CA GLN A 168 0.81 9.40 21.28
C GLN A 168 0.74 8.38 22.42
N ARG A 169 1.06 7.10 22.16
CA ARG A 169 1.16 6.08 23.21
C ARG A 169 2.31 6.38 24.20
N MET A 170 3.45 6.87 23.71
CA MET A 170 4.57 7.24 24.56
C MET A 170 4.25 8.47 25.42
N ASP A 171 3.57 9.47 24.86
CA ASP A 171 3.09 10.64 25.59
C ASP A 171 2.08 10.23 26.68
N ASP A 172 1.14 9.33 26.36
CA ASP A 172 0.16 8.80 27.33
C ASP A 172 0.86 8.05 28.48
N LEU A 173 1.87 7.22 28.18
CA LEU A 173 2.65 6.49 29.19
C LEU A 173 3.47 7.45 30.08
N GLN A 174 4.14 8.43 29.48
CA GLN A 174 4.94 9.42 30.22
C GLN A 174 4.06 10.30 31.13
N ASN A 175 2.83 10.60 30.71
CA ASN A 175 1.86 11.34 31.51
C ASN A 175 1.27 10.51 32.67
N MET A 176 1.30 9.17 32.57
CA MET A 176 0.96 8.27 33.69
C MET A 176 2.12 8.14 34.68
N ASP A 177 3.37 8.06 34.21
CA ASP A 177 4.54 7.97 35.09
C ASP A 177 4.77 9.27 35.89
N ASN A 178 4.51 10.44 35.30
CA ASN A 178 4.59 11.73 36.00
C ASN A 178 3.47 11.98 37.02
N LYS A 179 2.44 11.12 37.08
CA LYS A 179 1.37 11.19 38.10
C LYS A 179 1.60 10.25 39.29
N GLY A 180 2.79 9.68 39.42
CA GLY A 180 3.20 8.83 40.54
C GLY A 180 3.70 9.60 41.77
N ALA A 181 2.79 10.23 42.53
CA ALA A 181 2.74 10.43 43.99
C ALA A 181 1.85 11.64 44.33
N PRO A 182 0.89 11.58 45.30
CA PRO A 182 0.92 10.77 46.52
C PRO A 182 -0.34 9.91 46.82
N SER A 183 -0.13 8.93 47.70
CA SER A 183 -1.02 8.16 48.59
C SER A 183 -2.56 8.34 48.56
N VAL A 184 -3.31 7.21 48.51
CA VAL A 184 -4.31 6.70 49.50
C VAL A 184 -5.12 5.54 48.86
N PRO A 185 -5.50 4.47 49.60
CA PRO A 185 -6.01 3.22 49.04
C PRO A 185 -7.55 3.14 48.97
N GLY A 186 -8.06 2.43 47.97
CA GLY A 186 -9.40 1.83 48.00
C GLY A 186 -10.22 1.98 46.72
N GLY A 187 -10.69 0.86 46.16
CA GLY A 187 -11.89 0.84 45.32
C GLY A 187 -11.71 0.26 43.92
N VAL A 188 -12.17 -0.98 43.77
CA VAL A 188 -12.38 -1.75 42.54
C VAL A 188 -13.35 -1.02 41.60
N LEU A 189 -13.12 -1.05 40.27
CA LEU A 189 -14.04 -1.48 39.20
C LEU A 189 -13.69 -0.88 37.83
N GLY A 190 -13.89 -1.70 36.80
CA GLY A 190 -13.41 -1.52 35.43
C GLY A 190 -13.95 -0.30 34.68
N ALA A 191 -13.09 0.29 33.85
CA ALA A 191 -13.46 1.34 32.92
C ALA A 191 -14.13 0.75 31.67
N GLU A 192 -15.46 0.66 31.68
CA GLU A 192 -16.27 0.56 30.47
C GLU A 192 -16.17 1.89 29.68
N SER A 193 -15.77 1.81 28.41
CA SER A 193 -15.69 2.97 27.52
C SER A 193 -17.09 3.36 27.01
N ASN A 194 -17.71 4.36 27.65
CA ASN A 194 -18.96 4.99 27.20
C ASN A 194 -18.70 5.93 25.99
N PRO A 195 -19.40 5.78 24.84
CA PRO A 195 -19.14 6.54 23.61
C PRO A 195 -19.88 7.88 23.48
N ASN A 196 -20.42 8.47 24.56
CA ASN A 196 -21.16 9.73 24.49
C ASN A 196 -20.24 10.98 24.52
N PRO A 197 -20.18 11.83 23.49
CA PRO A 197 -19.28 13.00 23.43
C PRO A 197 -19.66 14.16 24.39
N ALA A 198 -20.80 14.08 25.09
CA ALA A 198 -21.21 15.09 26.08
C ALA A 198 -20.66 14.84 27.51
N ALA A 199 -20.05 13.68 27.78
CA ALA A 199 -19.67 13.26 29.14
C ALA A 199 -18.24 13.67 29.57
N ARG A 200 -17.47 14.40 28.75
CA ARG A 200 -16.05 14.72 29.05
C ARG A 200 -15.81 16.08 29.71
N ASN A 201 -16.80 16.61 30.44
CA ASN A 201 -16.63 17.78 31.29
C ASN A 201 -16.98 17.42 32.73
N PRO A 202 -16.00 17.13 33.62
CA PRO A 202 -16.24 17.14 35.05
C PRO A 202 -16.33 18.61 35.49
N ARG A 203 -17.47 19.26 35.23
CA ARG A 203 -17.89 20.37 36.09
C ARG A 203 -18.48 19.75 37.35
N GLN A 204 -17.60 19.38 38.28
CA GLN A 204 -17.96 19.37 39.69
C GLN A 204 -18.23 20.83 40.06
N ARG A 205 -19.51 21.18 40.06
CA ARG A 205 -20.02 22.43 40.61
C ARG A 205 -20.44 22.13 42.03
N GLY A 206 -19.68 22.66 43.00
CA GLY A 206 -20.04 22.66 44.42
C GLY A 206 -18.82 22.55 45.32
N GLY A 207 -18.19 23.69 45.62
CA GLY A 207 -17.09 23.77 46.59
C GLY A 207 -16.15 24.93 46.28
N GLU A 208 -16.35 26.02 47.00
CA GLU A 208 -15.66 27.33 47.02
C GLU A 208 -14.19 27.42 46.55
N GLY A 209 -13.89 28.50 45.81
CA GLY A 209 -12.58 29.16 45.85
C GLY A 209 -11.74 29.15 44.56
N TYR A 210 -11.94 30.16 43.69
CA TYR A 210 -10.92 31.13 43.24
C TYR A 210 -11.58 32.03 42.17
N ALA A 211 -11.89 33.27 42.55
CA ALA A 211 -12.28 34.31 41.58
C ALA A 211 -10.99 34.84 40.94
N VAL A 212 -10.91 34.77 39.60
CA VAL A 212 -9.79 35.32 38.84
C VAL A 212 -9.97 36.84 38.77
N PRO A 213 -9.05 37.66 39.31
CA PRO A 213 -9.16 39.11 39.23
C PRO A 213 -9.05 39.58 37.78
N HIS A 214 -9.99 40.43 37.34
CA HIS A 214 -10.08 40.91 35.96
C HIS A 214 -8.97 41.89 35.54
N GLU A 215 -8.04 42.23 36.44
CA GLU A 215 -6.94 43.16 36.15
C GLU A 215 -5.70 42.50 35.54
N GLN A 216 -5.61 41.16 35.52
CA GLN A 216 -4.40 40.47 35.07
C GLN A 216 -4.26 40.33 33.54
N PHE A 217 -5.24 40.82 32.77
CA PHE A 217 -5.24 40.75 31.30
C PHE A 217 -5.36 42.11 30.60
N ALA A 218 -5.18 43.22 31.31
CA ALA A 218 -5.01 44.51 30.67
C ALA A 218 -3.60 44.60 30.08
N TYR A 219 -3.47 44.34 28.78
CA TYR A 219 -2.26 44.69 28.03
C TYR A 219 -2.24 46.21 27.85
N ASN A 220 -1.34 46.90 28.57
CA ASN A 220 -0.90 48.26 28.28
C ASN A 220 0.58 48.23 27.87
N ASP A 221 0.92 49.03 26.87
CA ASP A 221 1.93 48.83 25.82
C ASP A 221 3.44 48.93 26.16
N ASP A 222 3.86 49.02 27.43
CA ASP A 222 5.18 49.61 27.71
C ASP A 222 6.33 48.67 28.08
N ILE A 223 6.14 47.35 28.25
CA ILE A 223 7.26 46.49 28.74
C ILE A 223 7.49 45.29 27.83
N ALA A 224 8.03 45.63 26.66
CA ALA A 224 8.67 44.71 25.75
C ALA A 224 9.87 44.00 26.42
N TYR A 225 10.03 42.75 25.99
CA TYR A 225 11.02 41.75 26.34
C TYR A 225 12.49 42.26 26.37
N GLN A 226 13.20 42.05 27.48
CA GLN A 226 14.66 41.95 27.51
C GLN A 226 15.10 40.78 28.40
N GLY A 227 15.62 39.73 27.75
CA GLY A 227 16.14 38.53 28.41
C GLY A 227 17.45 38.77 29.15
N ALA A 228 17.84 37.80 29.98
CA ALA A 228 19.14 37.83 30.65
C ALA A 228 19.81 36.45 30.65
N GLY A 229 20.66 36.23 29.66
CA GLY A 229 21.87 35.44 29.88
C GLY A 229 22.91 36.30 30.61
N GLY A 230 23.56 35.72 31.63
CA GLY A 230 24.71 36.28 32.36
C GLY A 230 24.35 37.37 33.38
N ARG A 231 24.94 37.48 34.58
CA ARG A 231 26.28 37.07 35.02
C ARG A 231 26.35 37.13 36.57
N ARG A 232 27.15 36.24 37.17
CA ARG A 232 27.57 36.25 38.59
C ARG A 232 28.43 37.48 38.93
N SER A 233 28.31 37.98 40.16
CA SER A 233 29.48 38.38 40.98
C SER A 233 29.13 38.52 42.47
N LEU A 234 30.03 37.97 43.28
CA LEU A 234 30.16 38.08 44.74
C LEU A 234 30.68 39.47 45.18
N GLY A 235 30.45 39.81 46.45
CA GLY A 235 31.21 40.84 47.21
C GLY A 235 30.31 41.56 48.23
N ALA A 236 30.36 41.23 49.52
CA ALA A 236 31.31 41.72 50.54
C ALA A 236 30.89 43.05 51.19
N ARG A 237 30.34 42.98 52.41
CA ARG A 237 30.99 43.40 53.67
C ARG A 237 30.14 42.99 54.86
#